data_AF-A0A939L056-F1
#
_entry.id   AF-A0A939L056-F1
#
_cell.length_a   1.000
_cell.length_b   1.000
_cell.length_c   1.000
_cell.angle_alpha   90.00
_cell.angle_beta   90.00
_cell.angle_gamma   90.00
#
_symmetry.space_group_name_H-M   'P 1'
#
loop_
_entity.id
_entity.type
_entity.pdbx_description
1 polymer ?
#
loop_
_entity_poly.entity_id
_entity_poly.type
_entity_poly.pdbx_seq_one_letter_code
_entity_poly.pdbx_strand_id
1 'polypeptide(L)'
;QAWCGPMHTAKTLAGFGAEAGGAASLLRRFWLWTPHSFERAAYLEALAAMGAAGTGEAYTESLWDCEARARLLGVEHAPDRAEVRERLAYLRDDPMEEPEVRAAAGARLAGLAWAPSVRARDALRRGLE
;
A
#
# COMPACT_ATOMS: atom_id res chain seq x y z
N GLN A 1 -9.66 -19.28 -8.07
CA GLN A 1 -9.96 -18.65 -9.37
C GLN A 1 -8.73 -17.89 -9.82
N ALA A 2 -8.29 -18.02 -11.07
CA ALA A 2 -7.13 -17.31 -11.60
C ALA A 2 -7.59 -16.04 -12.32
N TRP A 3 -7.58 -14.92 -11.60
CA TRP A 3 -7.75 -13.60 -12.18
C TRP A 3 -6.34 -13.04 -12.35
N CYS A 4 -5.85 -12.89 -13.58
CA CYS A 4 -4.56 -12.25 -13.83
C CYS A 4 -4.77 -10.91 -14.54
N GLY A 5 -4.00 -9.89 -14.15
CA GLY A 5 -3.97 -8.60 -14.83
C GLY A 5 -4.88 -7.46 -14.32
N PRO A 6 -5.80 -7.59 -13.34
CA PRO A 6 -6.56 -6.42 -12.89
C PRO A 6 -5.69 -5.31 -12.27
N MET A 7 -4.43 -5.58 -11.93
CA MET A 7 -3.44 -4.55 -11.60
C MET A 7 -3.29 -3.48 -12.70
N HIS A 8 -3.24 -3.87 -13.98
CA HIS A 8 -3.12 -2.91 -15.09
C HIS A 8 -4.37 -2.03 -15.19
N THR A 9 -5.55 -2.64 -15.03
CA THR A 9 -6.81 -1.90 -14.97
C THR A 9 -6.82 -0.91 -13.80
N ALA A 10 -6.34 -1.31 -12.62
CA ALA A 10 -6.22 -0.42 -11.47
C ALA A 10 -5.30 0.78 -11.75
N LYS A 11 -4.12 0.55 -12.33
CA LYS A 11 -3.18 1.61 -12.74
C LYS A 11 -3.83 2.58 -13.74
N THR A 12 -4.55 2.06 -14.74
CA THR A 12 -5.27 2.90 -15.71
C THR A 12 -6.36 3.73 -15.06
N LEU A 13 -7.17 3.13 -14.17
CA LEU A 13 -8.23 3.84 -13.44
C LEU A 13 -7.68 4.93 -12.52
N ALA A 14 -6.52 4.70 -11.88
CA ALA A 14 -5.85 5.70 -11.06
C ALA A 14 -5.55 6.99 -11.86
N GLY A 15 -5.24 6.88 -13.16
CA GLY A 15 -5.00 8.03 -14.04
C GLY A 15 -6.21 8.92 -14.27
N PHE A 16 -7.43 8.41 -14.09
CA PHE A 16 -8.66 9.20 -14.17
C PHE A 16 -9.04 9.87 -12.83
N GLY A 17 -8.36 9.52 -11.74
CA GLY A 17 -8.62 10.08 -10.41
C GLY A 17 -10.08 9.93 -9.98
N ALA A 18 -10.67 10.99 -9.42
CA ALA A 18 -12.04 10.99 -8.92
C ALA A 18 -13.10 10.60 -9.96
N GLU A 19 -12.85 10.83 -11.26
CA GLU A 19 -13.80 10.48 -12.33
C GLU A 19 -13.98 8.96 -12.49
N ALA A 20 -13.01 8.16 -12.03
CA ALA A 20 -13.14 6.71 -11.96
C ALA A 20 -13.86 6.21 -10.70
N GLY A 21 -14.41 7.09 -9.85
CA GLY A 21 -14.99 6.73 -8.54
C GLY A 21 -16.06 5.62 -8.59
N GLY A 22 -16.78 5.48 -9.70
CA GLY A 22 -17.73 4.38 -9.93
C GLY A 22 -17.11 2.97 -9.88
N ALA A 23 -15.80 2.85 -10.08
CA ALA A 23 -15.06 1.58 -10.02
C ALA A 23 -14.53 1.23 -8.61
N ALA A 24 -14.63 2.13 -7.62
CA ALA A 24 -14.02 1.96 -6.31
C ALA A 24 -14.46 0.67 -5.60
N SER A 25 -15.76 0.35 -5.61
CA SER A 25 -16.28 -0.88 -4.99
C SER A 25 -15.73 -2.15 -5.64
N LEU A 26 -15.47 -2.13 -6.95
CA LEU A 26 -14.87 -3.26 -7.66
C LEU A 26 -13.40 -3.41 -7.30
N LEU A 27 -12.62 -2.32 -7.29
CA LEU A 27 -11.22 -2.38 -6.90
C LEU A 27 -11.05 -2.79 -5.43
N ARG A 28 -11.95 -2.38 -4.54
CA ARG A 28 -11.96 -2.83 -3.14
C ARG A 28 -12.15 -4.34 -3.04
N ARG A 29 -13.05 -4.91 -3.85
CA ARG A 29 -13.25 -6.36 -3.92
C ARG A 29 -11.99 -7.06 -4.43
N PHE A 30 -11.33 -6.53 -5.45
CA PHE A 30 -10.07 -7.12 -5.94
C PHE A 30 -8.95 -7.03 -4.92
N TRP A 31 -8.81 -5.90 -4.22
CA TRP A 31 -7.85 -5.77 -3.13
C TRP A 31 -8.07 -6.82 -2.03
N LEU A 32 -9.32 -7.03 -1.60
CA LEU A 32 -9.68 -8.02 -0.58
C LEU A 32 -9.42 -9.48 -1.02
N TRP A 33 -9.76 -9.82 -2.26
CA TRP A 33 -9.89 -11.21 -2.70
C TRP A 33 -8.89 -11.64 -3.76
N THR A 34 -7.95 -10.76 -4.17
CA THR A 34 -6.93 -11.14 -5.16
C THR A 34 -6.10 -12.32 -4.63
N PRO A 35 -5.87 -13.37 -5.44
CA PRO A 35 -4.92 -14.42 -5.11
C PRO A 35 -3.46 -13.96 -5.28
N HIS A 36 -3.24 -12.74 -5.77
CA HIS A 36 -1.94 -12.20 -6.14
C HIS A 36 -1.60 -10.99 -5.26
N SER A 37 -0.90 -11.22 -4.15
CA SER A 37 -0.52 -10.17 -3.20
C SER A 37 0.24 -9.02 -3.83
N PHE A 38 1.09 -9.30 -4.82
CA PHE A 38 1.87 -8.31 -5.56
C PHE A 38 0.99 -7.25 -6.27
N GLU A 39 -0.30 -7.54 -6.52
CA GLU A 39 -1.25 -6.59 -7.11
C GLU A 39 -1.84 -5.60 -6.11
N ARG A 40 -1.82 -5.92 -4.81
CA ARG A 40 -2.57 -5.17 -3.79
C ARG A 40 -2.15 -3.72 -3.67
N ALA A 41 -0.87 -3.42 -3.84
CA ALA A 41 -0.37 -2.05 -3.84
C ALA A 41 -1.02 -1.19 -4.95
N ALA A 42 -1.21 -1.74 -6.15
CA ALA A 42 -1.83 -1.00 -7.25
C ALA A 42 -3.31 -0.70 -6.98
N TYR A 43 -4.04 -1.61 -6.33
CA TYR A 43 -5.42 -1.35 -5.94
C TYR A 43 -5.51 -0.26 -4.87
N LEU A 44 -4.60 -0.22 -3.89
CA LEU A 44 -4.54 0.84 -2.88
C LEU A 44 -4.28 2.21 -3.50
N GLU A 45 -3.29 2.31 -4.39
CA GLU A 45 -2.97 3.54 -5.10
C GLU A 45 -4.15 4.05 -5.94
N ALA A 46 -4.84 3.14 -6.64
CA ALA A 46 -6.03 3.50 -7.41
C ALA A 46 -7.18 3.98 -6.50
N LEU A 47 -7.45 3.27 -5.39
CA LEU A 47 -8.46 3.68 -4.41
C LEU A 47 -8.18 5.07 -3.83
N ALA A 48 -6.91 5.35 -3.53
CA ALA A 48 -6.48 6.66 -3.05
C ALA A 48 -6.63 7.76 -4.10
N ALA A 49 -6.20 7.50 -5.35
CA ALA A 49 -6.34 8.44 -6.46
C ALA A 49 -7.80 8.79 -6.77
N MET A 50 -8.71 7.83 -6.57
CA MET A 50 -10.17 8.03 -6.72
C MET A 50 -10.82 8.74 -5.52
N GLY A 51 -10.08 8.99 -4.43
CA GLY A 51 -10.66 9.52 -3.18
C GLY A 51 -11.68 8.55 -2.56
N ALA A 52 -11.50 7.24 -2.76
CA ALA A 52 -12.47 6.25 -2.33
C ALA A 52 -12.66 6.24 -0.81
N ALA A 53 -13.91 6.10 -0.37
CA ALA A 53 -14.23 5.93 1.04
C ALA A 53 -13.56 4.66 1.60
N GLY A 54 -13.18 4.70 2.88
CA GLY A 54 -12.57 3.57 3.57
C GLY A 54 -11.10 3.31 3.22
N THR A 55 -10.45 4.21 2.49
CA THR A 55 -9.04 4.04 2.07
C THR A 55 -8.09 4.01 3.27
N GLY A 56 -8.39 4.75 4.36
CA GLY A 56 -7.61 4.69 5.61
C GLY A 56 -7.63 3.31 6.26
N GLU A 57 -8.77 2.64 6.26
CA GLU A 57 -8.90 1.26 6.74
C GLU A 57 -8.10 0.30 5.85
N ALA A 58 -8.12 0.47 4.53
CA ALA A 58 -7.32 -0.37 3.63
C ALA A 58 -5.81 -0.19 3.86
N TYR A 59 -5.34 1.04 4.10
CA TYR A 59 -3.95 1.27 4.50
C TYR A 59 -3.61 0.62 5.83
N THR A 60 -4.52 0.67 6.80
CA THR A 60 -4.34 0.02 8.11
C THR A 60 -4.15 -1.48 7.92
N GLU A 61 -5.07 -2.15 7.24
CA GLU A 61 -4.99 -3.59 6.96
C GLU A 61 -3.71 -3.98 6.19
N SER A 62 -3.23 -3.10 5.30
CA SER A 62 -2.03 -3.34 4.51
C SER A 62 -0.74 -3.40 5.34
N LEU A 63 -0.75 -2.97 6.61
CA LEU A 63 0.37 -3.18 7.54
C LEU A 63 0.63 -4.66 7.88
N TRP A 64 -0.31 -5.55 7.56
CA TRP A 64 -0.19 -7.00 7.72
C TRP A 64 -0.06 -7.73 6.37
N ASP A 65 0.11 -7.00 5.27
CA ASP A 65 0.27 -7.62 3.96
C ASP A 65 1.60 -8.36 3.85
N CYS A 66 1.64 -9.43 3.06
CA CYS A 66 2.90 -10.11 2.75
C CYS A 66 3.73 -9.34 1.70
N GLU A 67 3.10 -8.48 0.91
CA GLU A 67 3.75 -7.64 -0.09
C GLU A 67 4.36 -6.39 0.57
N ALA A 68 5.67 -6.21 0.42
CA ALA A 68 6.40 -5.09 1.02
C ALA A 68 5.88 -3.73 0.55
N ARG A 69 5.49 -3.60 -0.72
CA ARG A 69 4.95 -2.35 -1.25
C ARG A 69 3.60 -1.98 -0.63
N ALA A 70 2.73 -2.95 -0.36
CA ALA A 70 1.47 -2.71 0.33
C ALA A 70 1.72 -2.27 1.78
N ARG A 71 2.66 -2.90 2.48
CA ARG A 71 3.10 -2.48 3.82
C ARG A 71 3.65 -1.06 3.82
N LEU A 72 4.48 -0.67 2.84
CA LEU A 72 4.99 0.70 2.73
C LEU A 72 3.85 1.73 2.59
N LEU A 73 2.85 1.46 1.76
CA LEU A 73 1.68 2.33 1.64
C LEU A 73 0.90 2.43 2.95
N GLY A 74 0.75 1.31 3.67
CA GLY A 74 0.21 1.32 5.03
C GLY A 74 1.03 2.17 5.99
N VAL A 75 2.36 1.97 5.99
CA VAL A 75 3.32 2.73 6.78
C VAL A 75 3.27 4.20 6.43
N GLU A 76 2.93 4.62 5.21
CA GLU A 76 2.88 6.05 4.86
C GLU A 76 1.53 6.69 5.18
N HIS A 77 0.42 5.98 4.94
CA HIS A 77 -0.90 6.60 4.87
C HIS A 77 -1.95 6.08 5.86
N ALA A 78 -1.69 5.00 6.61
CA ALA A 78 -2.65 4.54 7.62
C ALA A 78 -2.96 5.67 8.63
N PRO A 79 -4.20 5.85 9.10
CA PRO A 79 -4.53 6.87 10.10
C PRO A 79 -3.72 6.66 11.40
N ASP A 80 -3.33 7.75 12.05
CA ASP A 80 -2.56 7.67 13.30
C ASP A 80 -3.45 7.23 14.49
N ARG A 81 -3.52 5.92 14.69
CA ARG A 81 -4.27 5.25 15.77
C ARG A 81 -3.33 4.40 16.62
N ALA A 82 -3.77 3.99 17.81
CA ALA A 82 -2.92 3.25 18.75
C ALA A 82 -2.42 1.92 18.13
N GLU A 83 -3.33 1.17 17.51
CA GLU A 83 -3.05 -0.09 16.82
C GLU A 83 -2.06 0.09 15.65
N VAL A 84 -2.13 1.22 14.95
CA VAL A 84 -1.19 1.55 13.86
C VAL A 84 0.19 1.82 14.44
N ARG A 85 0.30 2.63 15.51
CA ARG A 85 1.60 2.90 16.15
C ARG A 85 2.25 1.64 16.72
N GLU A 86 1.47 0.77 17.35
CA GLU A 86 1.94 -0.54 17.82
C GLU A 86 2.46 -1.40 16.67
N ARG A 87 1.71 -1.45 15.57
CA ARG A 87 2.13 -2.21 14.39
C ARG A 87 3.37 -1.63 13.74
N LEU A 88 3.50 -0.30 13.64
CA LEU A 88 4.71 0.35 13.15
C LEU A 88 5.93 0.04 14.03
N ALA A 89 5.77 -0.02 15.36
CA ALA A 89 6.86 -0.37 16.26
C ALA A 89 7.31 -1.81 16.05
N TYR A 90 6.35 -2.73 15.88
CA TYR A 90 6.66 -4.11 15.50
C TYR A 90 7.44 -4.17 14.17
N LEU A 91 6.96 -3.50 13.12
CA LEU A 91 7.61 -3.52 11.80
C LEU A 91 9.05 -2.96 11.87
N ARG A 92 9.27 -1.87 12.62
CA ARG A 92 10.60 -1.29 12.84
C ARG A 92 11.58 -2.28 13.46
N ASP A 93 11.12 -3.07 14.42
CA ASP A 93 11.97 -3.93 15.25
C ASP A 93 12.11 -5.37 14.71
N ASP A 94 11.32 -5.76 13.71
CA ASP A 94 11.33 -7.11 13.13
C ASP A 94 12.59 -7.35 12.27
N PRO A 95 13.53 -8.23 12.66
CA PRO A 95 14.75 -8.46 11.89
C PRO A 95 14.50 -9.15 10.54
N MET A 96 13.36 -9.83 10.36
CA MET A 96 12.97 -10.49 9.11
C MET A 96 12.25 -9.54 8.14
N GLU A 97 11.88 -8.34 8.59
CA GLU A 97 11.26 -7.33 7.75
C GLU A 97 12.26 -6.70 6.76
N GLU A 98 11.74 -6.29 5.60
CA GLU A 98 12.47 -5.58 4.57
C GLU A 98 13.06 -4.27 5.14
N PRO A 99 14.36 -3.98 4.90
CA PRO A 99 15.03 -2.81 5.46
C PRO A 99 14.29 -1.48 5.21
N GLU A 100 13.71 -1.32 4.02
CA GLU A 100 12.93 -0.15 3.65
C GLU A 100 11.66 0.02 4.49
N VAL A 101 10.94 -1.06 4.78
CA VAL A 101 9.72 -1.03 5.61
C VAL A 101 10.09 -0.66 7.05
N ARG A 102 11.14 -1.26 7.59
CA ARG A 102 11.64 -0.92 8.95
C ARG A 102 12.01 0.55 9.08
N ALA A 103 12.77 1.05 8.10
CA ALA A 103 13.25 2.43 8.11
C ALA A 103 12.10 3.43 7.95
N ALA A 104 11.13 3.14 7.07
CA ALA A 104 9.92 3.94 6.93
C ALA A 104 9.08 3.97 8.21
N ALA A 105 8.90 2.81 8.86
CA ALA A 105 8.16 2.71 10.11
C ALA A 105 8.86 3.48 11.25
N GLY A 106 10.19 3.36 11.35
CA GLY A 106 11.00 4.12 12.31
C GLY A 106 10.93 5.63 12.09
N ALA A 107 11.06 6.09 10.84
CA ALA A 107 10.91 7.50 10.49
C ALA A 107 9.52 8.02 10.86
N ARG A 108 8.46 7.28 10.53
CA ARG A 108 7.10 7.67 10.85
C ARG A 108 6.85 7.78 12.36
N LEU A 109 7.33 6.82 13.15
CA LEU A 109 7.21 6.88 14.61
C LEU A 109 7.97 8.06 15.23
N ALA A 110 9.06 8.51 14.59
CA ALA A 110 9.81 9.68 15.00
C ALA A 110 9.19 11.01 14.51
N GLY A 111 8.06 10.97 13.78
CA GLY A 111 7.45 12.17 13.18
C GLY A 111 8.26 12.75 12.02
N LEU A 112 9.13 11.95 11.40
CA LEU A 112 9.98 12.35 10.29
C LEU A 112 9.35 11.93 8.96
N ALA A 113 9.49 12.78 7.93
CA ALA A 113 9.19 12.39 6.57
C ALA A 113 10.23 11.34 6.11
N TRP A 114 9.76 10.16 5.71
CA TRP A 114 10.62 9.15 5.11
C TRP A 114 10.93 9.50 3.66
N ALA A 115 12.21 9.43 3.27
CA ALA A 115 12.65 9.57 1.88
C ALA A 115 13.30 8.25 1.42
N PRO A 116 12.66 7.47 0.53
CA PRO A 116 13.24 6.21 0.08
C PRO A 116 14.56 6.45 -0.68
N SER A 117 15.50 5.52 -0.53
CA SER A 117 16.77 5.51 -1.26
C SER A 117 16.55 5.38 -2.77
N VAL A 118 17.52 5.81 -3.59
CA VAL A 118 17.44 5.67 -5.06
C VAL A 118 17.22 4.21 -5.48
N ARG A 119 17.87 3.25 -4.80
CA ARG A 119 17.68 1.81 -5.07
C ARG A 119 16.27 1.32 -4.71
N ALA A 120 15.70 1.83 -3.62
CA ALA A 120 14.33 1.53 -3.22
C ALA A 120 13.32 2.11 -4.22
N ARG A 121 13.56 3.32 -4.75
CA ARG A 121 12.75 3.92 -5.82
C ARG A 121 12.80 3.09 -7.11
N ASP A 122 13.98 2.59 -7.47
CA ASP A 122 14.15 1.76 -8.67
C ASP A 122 13.52 0.37 -8.49
N ALA A 123 13.55 -0.21 -7.29
CA ALA A 123 12.84 -1.46 -6.99
C ALA A 123 11.31 -1.29 -7.03
N LEU A 124 10.80 -0.21 -6.45
CA LEU A 124 9.39 0.19 -6.54
C LEU A 124 8.95 0.43 -8.00
N ARG A 125 9.85 0.93 -8.84
CA ARG A 125 9.61 1.11 -10.28
C ARG A 125 9.73 -0.18 -11.08
N ARG A 126 10.62 -1.10 -10.72
CA ARG A 126 10.79 -2.40 -11.42
C ARG A 126 9.65 -3.39 -11.16
N GLY A 127 8.90 -3.26 -10.07
CA GLY A 127 7.60 -3.94 -9.92
C GLY A 127 6.48 -3.37 -10.80
N LEU A 128 6.79 -2.39 -11.67
CA LEU A 128 5.87 -1.82 -12.64
C LEU A 128 6.02 -2.39 -14.07
N GLU A 129 7.09 -3.16 -14.33
CA GLU A 129 7.31 -3.95 -15.56
C GLU A 129 6.84 -5.40 -15.36
#